data_AF-A0A4R1I497-F1
#
_entry.id   AF-A0A4R1I497-F1
#
_cell.length_a   1.000
_cell.length_b   1.000
_cell.length_c   1.000
_cell.angle_alpha   90.00
_cell.angle_beta   90.00
_cell.angle_gamma   90.00
#
_symmetry.space_group_name_H-M   'P 1'
#
loop_
_entity.id
_entity.type
_entity.pdbx_description
1 polymer ?
#
loop_
_entity_poly.entity_id
_entity_poly.type
_entity_poly.pdbx_seq_one_letter_code
_entity_poly.pdbx_strand_id
1 'polypeptide(L)'
;MGYIYGAESIPFVSCSGPGRFGIRPVFALKAIEALGRGNVEIWFTAENKPIRLRNPDDPTLIAVVWLQVLRRRPEHGALFGEGEAA
;
A
#
# COMPACT_ATOMS: atom_id res chain seq x y z
N MET A 1 -12.46 -9.78 22.56
CA MET A 1 -12.42 -10.24 21.16
C MET A 1 -11.52 -9.28 20.40
N GLY A 2 -10.25 -9.64 20.19
CA GLY A 2 -9.29 -8.77 19.50
C GLY A 2 -9.48 -8.88 18.01
N TYR A 3 -9.89 -7.80 17.36
CA TYR A 3 -9.84 -7.71 15.89
C TYR A 3 -8.38 -7.77 15.48
N ILE A 4 -7.97 -8.84 14.81
CA ILE A 4 -6.66 -8.92 14.16
C ILE A 4 -6.74 -7.98 12.95
N TYR A 5 -6.05 -6.84 13.03
CA TYR A 5 -5.71 -6.06 11.84
C TYR A 5 -5.00 -7.00 10.85
N GLY A 6 -5.63 -7.27 9.70
CA GLY A 6 -5.08 -8.15 8.64
C GLY A 6 -5.81 -9.47 8.40
N ALA A 7 -6.98 -9.72 9.01
CA ALA A 7 -7.78 -10.93 8.70
C ALA A 7 -8.49 -10.87 7.33
N GLU A 8 -8.61 -9.68 6.74
CA GLU A 8 -9.22 -9.47 5.43
C GLU A 8 -8.15 -9.02 4.43
N SER A 9 -7.96 -9.81 3.38
CA SER A 9 -7.12 -9.46 2.24
C SER A 9 -7.98 -8.88 1.12
N ILE A 10 -7.51 -7.77 0.55
CA ILE A 10 -8.11 -7.21 -0.67
C ILE A 10 -7.41 -7.89 -1.85
N PRO A 11 -8.15 -8.48 -2.81
CA PRO A 11 -7.54 -9.15 -3.95
C PRO A 11 -6.77 -8.14 -4.82
N PHE A 12 -5.54 -8.50 -5.21
CA PHE A 12 -4.80 -7.76 -6.23
C PHE A 12 -5.32 -8.14 -7.62
N VAL A 13 -5.78 -7.14 -8.38
CA VAL A 13 -6.21 -7.34 -9.78
C VAL A 13 -4.99 -7.58 -10.67
N SER A 14 -3.95 -6.77 -10.50
CA SER A 14 -2.67 -6.90 -11.19
C SER A 14 -1.56 -6.26 -10.35
N CYS A 15 -0.33 -6.71 -10.56
CA CYS A 15 0.85 -6.19 -9.88
C CYS A 15 2.07 -6.31 -10.80
N SER A 16 2.81 -5.22 -10.97
CA SER A 16 4.09 -5.21 -11.68
C SER A 16 5.24 -5.05 -10.69
N GLY A 17 5.75 -6.18 -10.18
CA GLY A 17 6.92 -6.22 -9.31
C GLY A 17 6.61 -6.29 -7.81
N PRO A 18 7.60 -6.68 -6.99
CA PRO A 18 7.45 -6.73 -5.54
C PRO A 18 7.50 -5.32 -4.94
N GLY A 19 6.77 -5.12 -3.85
CA GLY A 19 6.76 -3.85 -3.15
C GLY A 19 6.19 -3.97 -1.75
N ARG A 20 6.74 -3.19 -0.82
CA ARG A 20 6.25 -3.07 0.55
C ARG A 20 6.17 -1.59 0.90
N PHE A 21 5.09 -1.21 1.55
CA PHE A 21 4.97 0.11 2.14
C PHE A 21 4.08 0.06 3.38
N GLY A 22 4.33 0.98 4.30
CA GLY A 22 3.44 1.25 5.42
C GLY A 22 2.67 2.52 5.17
N ILE A 23 1.37 2.50 5.41
CA ILE A 23 0.53 3.70 5.35
C ILE A 23 -0.25 3.82 6.65
N ARG A 24 -0.37 5.05 7.16
CA ARG A 24 -1.24 5.29 8.32
C ARG A 24 -2.70 5.10 7.87
N PRO A 25 -3.50 4.26 8.54
CA PRO A 25 -4.85 3.93 8.09
C PRO A 25 -5.73 5.17 7.84
N VAL A 26 -5.63 6.19 8.70
CA VAL A 26 -6.40 7.43 8.56
C VAL A 26 -6.14 8.17 7.24
N PHE A 27 -4.91 8.14 6.71
CA PHE A 27 -4.58 8.78 5.44
C PHE A 27 -4.96 7.90 4.25
N ALA A 28 -4.82 6.58 4.38
CA ALA A 28 -5.27 5.63 3.36
C ALA A 28 -6.79 5.76 3.13
N LEU A 29 -7.57 5.73 4.22
CA LEU A 29 -9.04 5.80 4.13
C LEU A 29 -9.51 7.10 3.52
N LYS A 30 -8.97 8.26 3.94
CA LYS A 30 -9.31 9.56 3.34
C LYS A 30 -8.98 9.62 1.84
N ALA A 31 -7.87 9.03 1.42
CA ALA A 31 -7.50 8.99 0.01
C ALA A 31 -8.44 8.08 -0.79
N ILE A 32 -8.80 6.91 -0.26
CA ILE A 32 -9.75 5.99 -0.89
C ILE A 32 -11.14 6.65 -0.99
N GLU A 33 -11.62 7.29 0.08
CA GLU A 33 -12.89 8.02 0.09
C GLU A 33 -12.91 9.14 -0.97
N ALA A 34 -11.80 9.85 -1.13
CA ALA A 34 -11.69 10.89 -2.15
C ALA A 34 -11.74 10.32 -3.58
N LEU A 35 -11.11 9.16 -3.82
CA LEU A 35 -11.09 8.48 -5.13
C LEU A 35 -12.43 7.84 -5.51
N GLY A 36 -13.36 7.73 -4.56
CA GLY A 36 -14.70 7.20 -4.78
C GLY A 36 -14.75 5.68 -4.76
N ARG A 37 -15.55 5.10 -5.66
CA ARG A 37 -15.82 3.66 -5.71
C ARG A 37 -15.05 3.00 -6.85
N GLY A 38 -14.80 1.70 -6.71
CA GLY A 38 -14.19 0.87 -7.75
C GLY A 38 -12.79 0.42 -7.37
N ASN A 39 -11.98 0.15 -8.39
CA ASN A 39 -10.61 -0.28 -8.21
C ASN A 39 -9.71 0.91 -7.86
N VAL A 40 -8.66 0.66 -7.10
CA VAL A 40 -7.63 1.65 -6.79
C VAL A 40 -6.31 1.15 -7.36
N GLU A 41 -5.70 1.98 -8.19
CA GLU A 41 -4.35 1.76 -8.68
C GLU A 41 -3.35 2.49 -7.77
N ILE A 42 -2.31 1.76 -7.36
CA ILE A 42 -1.30 2.24 -6.42
C ILE A 42 0.05 2.30 -7.12
N TRP A 43 0.62 3.50 -7.23
CA TRP A 43 1.95 3.72 -7.76
C TRP A 43 2.93 3.95 -6.62
N PHE A 44 3.90 3.03 -6.52
CA PHE A 44 4.91 3.00 -5.49
C PHE A 44 6.30 3.00 -6.12
N THR A 45 7.19 3.83 -5.59
CA THR A 45 8.59 3.90 -6.07
C THR A 45 9.63 3.54 -5.01
N ALA A 46 9.37 3.85 -3.74
CA ALA A 46 10.28 3.59 -2.63
C ALA A 46 9.56 3.74 -1.29
N GLU A 47 10.00 3.03 -0.25
CA GLU A 47 9.35 3.02 1.08
C GLU A 47 9.33 4.38 1.81
N ASN A 48 10.20 5.29 1.42
CA ASN A 48 10.36 6.63 2.01
C ASN A 48 9.81 7.76 1.12
N LYS A 49 9.16 7.42 0.00
CA LYS A 49 8.55 8.38 -0.92
C LYS A 49 7.03 8.31 -0.82
N PRO A 50 6.30 9.40 -1.09
CA PRO A 50 4.85 9.34 -1.13
C PRO A 50 4.38 8.40 -2.24
N ILE A 51 3.25 7.74 -2.03
CA ILE A 51 2.57 6.97 -3.06
C ILE A 51 1.53 7.81 -3.78
N ARG A 52 1.24 7.45 -5.02
CA ARG A 52 0.11 8.00 -5.77
C ARG A 52 -0.99 6.95 -5.84
N LEU A 53 -2.21 7.37 -5.58
CA LEU A 53 -3.41 6.57 -5.66
C LEU A 53 -4.32 7.18 -6.71
N ARG A 54 -4.88 6.35 -7.58
CA ARG A 54 -5.75 6.76 -8.69
C ARG A 54 -6.92 5.78 -8.84
N ASN A 55 -8.07 6.29 -9.24
CA ASN A 55 -9.17 5.46 -9.73
C ASN A 55 -8.98 5.28 -11.26
N PRO A 56 -8.84 4.05 -11.80
CA PRO A 56 -8.73 3.84 -13.25
C PRO A 56 -9.92 4.39 -14.05
N ASP A 57 -11.11 4.42 -13.42
CA ASP A 57 -12.35 4.90 -14.05
C ASP A 57 -12.46 6.44 -14.06
N ASP A 58 -11.75 7.12 -13.16
CA ASP A 58 -11.58 8.59 -13.16
C ASP A 58 -10.09 8.94 -13.04
N PRO A 59 -9.35 8.92 -14.16
CA PRO A 59 -7.91 9.14 -14.14
C PRO A 59 -7.51 10.59 -13.85
N THR A 60 -8.46 11.52 -13.79
CA THR A 60 -8.18 12.94 -13.55
C THR A 60 -7.91 13.24 -12.08
N LEU A 61 -8.42 12.39 -11.19
CA LEU A 61 -8.25 12.52 -9.75
C LEU A 61 -7.06 11.70 -9.25
N ILE A 62 -6.10 12.38 -8.62
CA ILE A 62 -4.90 11.76 -8.04
C ILE A 62 -4.80 12.14 -6.57
N ALA A 63 -4.80 11.13 -5.70
CA ALA A 63 -4.48 11.31 -4.28
C ALA A 63 -3.02 10.97 -4.02
N VAL A 64 -2.34 11.77 -3.21
CA VAL A 64 -0.94 11.56 -2.83
C VAL A 64 -0.86 11.36 -1.33
N VAL A 65 -0.24 10.27 -0.88
CA VAL A 65 -0.14 9.93 0.54
C VAL A 65 1.30 9.67 0.95
N TRP A 66 1.72 10.32 2.03
CA TRP A 66 3.01 10.06 2.66
C TRP A 66 3.01 8.70 3.37
N LEU A 67 4.08 7.94 3.11
CA LEU A 67 4.28 6.63 3.71
C LEU A 67 4.85 6.73 5.12
N GLN A 68 4.51 5.74 5.95
CA GLN A 68 5.15 5.46 7.21
C GLN A 68 6.24 4.42 6.98
N VAL A 69 7.50 4.80 7.19
CA VAL A 69 8.62 3.86 7.09
C VAL A 69 8.43 2.75 8.13
N LEU A 70 8.33 1.51 7.65
CA LEU A 70 8.13 0.34 8.48
C LEU A 70 9.47 -0.22 8.94
N ARG A 71 9.88 0.12 10.16
CA ARG A 71 11.09 -0.45 10.77
C ARG A 71 10.82 -1.87 11.25
N ARG A 72 11.67 -2.82 10.86
CA ARG A 72 11.59 -4.21 11.35
C ARG A 72 11.99 -4.25 12.82
N ARG A 73 11.36 -5.16 13.57
CA ARG A 73 11.87 -5.57 14.88
C ARG A 73 12.95 -6.64 14.66
N PRO A 74 14.09 -6.59 15.39
CA PRO A 74 15.19 -7.54 15.22
C PRO A 74 14.76 -9.01 15.26
N GLU A 75 13.78 -9.34 16.10
CA GLU A 75 13.27 -10.70 16.34
C GLU A 75 12.49 -11.33 15.17
N HIS A 76 12.05 -10.57 14.16
CA HIS A 76 11.18 -11.09 13.08
C HIS A 76 11.95 -11.63 11.86
N GLY A 77 13.28 -11.71 11.92
CA GLY A 77 14.12 -12.26 10.84
C GLY A 77 14.01 -11.51 9.50
N ALA A 78 14.65 -12.04 8.46
CA ALA A 78 14.48 -11.55 7.10
C ALA A 78 13.24 -12.21 6.47
N LEU A 79 12.28 -11.41 5.99
CA LEU A 79 11.07 -11.89 5.30
C LEU A 79 11.34 -12.34 3.85
N PHE A 80 12.57 -12.22 3.35
CA PHE A 80 12.89 -12.52 1.95
C PHE A 80 13.43 -13.94 1.83
N GLY A 81 12.78 -14.74 1.00
CA GLY A 81 13.48 -15.79 0.23
C GLY A 81 14.33 -15.14 -0.86
N GLU A 82 15.30 -15.88 -1.39
CA GLU A 82 16.39 -15.44 -2.28
C GLU A 82 15.98 -14.80 -3.62
N GLY A 83 14.69 -14.51 -3.86
CA GLY A 83 14.16 -14.08 -5.17
C GLY A 83 13.79 -12.59 -5.32
N GLU A 84 13.91 -11.76 -4.28
CA GLU A 84 13.43 -10.35 -4.33
C GLU A 84 14.53 -9.32 -4.01
N ALA A 85 15.76 -9.61 -4.42
CA ALA A 85 16.85 -8.65 -4.46
C ALA A 85 17.51 -8.69 -5.85
N ALA A 86 16.84 -8.09 -6.84
CA ALA A 86 17.44 -7.73 -8.13
C ALA A 86 16.73 -6.50 -8.69
#